data_AF-A0A972P0B6-F1
#
_entry.id   AF-A0A972P0B6-F1
#
_cell.length_a   1.000
_cell.length_b   1.000
_cell.length_c   1.000
_cell.angle_alpha   90.00
_cell.angle_beta   90.00
_cell.angle_gamma   90.00
#
_symmetry.space_group_name_H-M   'P 1'
#
loop_
_entity.id
_entity.type
_entity.pdbx_description
1 polymer ?
#
loop_
_entity_poly.entity_id
_entity_poly.type
_entity_poly.pdbx_seq_one_letter_code
_entity_poly.pdbx_strand_id
1 'polypeptide(L)'
;MIYHLLYPLHTVISSFNVFRYITFRTIYASITALVICFVVGPWLIRKLRSLDVGQQVRDDGPSTHQVKQGTPTMGGVLVIFSVVVSTLLWANLRVDYIWLVILVTIGYGLIGFMDDYRKLTRRNSKGVPAKTRLAGEIAIALFVSVILFFKPGFTSNLTVPFFKTVLPDLGWAYVILSTFIIVGCANAVNLTDGLDGLAIGPAITCFLTYLLFAYFAGNVRISGYLQVPYVAGAGELSIFCGAMVGAGIGFLWYNTYPAQVFMGDVGSLSLGGALGTLAVMTKQEILLVIVGGIFVLETFSVIAQVGWFKLSGGKRIFRMAPIHHHFELKGWPEPKVIVRFWIISILLAMVAISTLKLR
;
A
#
# COMPACT_ATOMS: atom_id res chain seq x y z
N MET A 1 -12.04 -13.08 13.82
CA MET A 1 -13.25 -13.85 14.13
C MET A 1 -12.92 -15.33 14.25
N ILE A 2 -12.30 -15.95 13.24
CA ILE A 2 -11.81 -17.33 13.29
C ILE A 2 -10.81 -17.52 14.44
N TYR A 3 -9.87 -16.59 14.63
CA TYR A 3 -8.97 -16.63 15.78
C TYR A 3 -9.73 -16.68 17.11
N HIS A 4 -10.68 -15.77 17.33
CA HIS A 4 -11.45 -15.69 18.58
C HIS A 4 -12.43 -16.85 18.78
N LEU A 5 -12.87 -17.51 17.70
CA LEU A 5 -13.85 -18.60 17.74
C LEU A 5 -13.18 -19.97 17.87
N LEU A 6 -12.12 -20.24 17.11
CA LEU A 6 -11.48 -21.55 17.05
C LEU A 6 -10.30 -21.70 18.01
N TYR A 7 -9.54 -20.64 18.30
CA TYR A 7 -8.41 -20.76 19.22
C TYR A 7 -8.84 -21.22 20.62
N PRO A 8 -9.93 -20.72 21.24
CA PRO A 8 -10.34 -21.19 22.57
C PRO A 8 -10.64 -22.70 22.65
N LEU A 9 -11.02 -23.33 21.53
CA LEU A 9 -11.31 -24.76 21.45
C LEU A 9 -10.06 -25.64 21.54
N HIS A 10 -8.85 -25.07 21.52
CA HIS A 10 -7.60 -25.82 21.67
C HIS A 10 -7.49 -26.57 23.01
N THR A 11 -8.23 -26.14 24.03
CA THR A 11 -8.30 -26.80 25.34
C THR A 11 -9.05 -28.13 25.28
N VAL A 12 -9.95 -28.29 24.30
CA VAL A 12 -10.74 -29.51 24.07
C VAL A 12 -10.15 -30.34 22.93
N ILE A 13 -9.69 -29.69 21.85
CA ILE A 13 -9.10 -30.33 20.67
C ILE A 13 -7.74 -29.70 20.39
N SER A 14 -6.66 -30.40 20.73
CA SER A 14 -5.28 -29.90 20.65
C SER A 14 -4.87 -29.38 19.26
N SER A 15 -5.44 -29.92 18.19
CA SER A 15 -5.20 -29.47 16.81
C SER A 15 -5.52 -27.99 16.58
N PHE A 16 -6.43 -27.38 17.33
CA PHE A 16 -6.74 -25.95 17.20
C PHE A 16 -5.67 -25.01 17.74
N ASN A 17 -4.62 -25.54 18.38
CA ASN A 17 -3.46 -24.73 18.78
C ASN A 17 -2.73 -24.10 17.58
N VAL A 18 -2.94 -24.60 16.35
CA VAL A 18 -2.39 -23.99 15.13
C VAL A 18 -2.79 -22.52 14.94
N PHE A 19 -3.99 -22.14 15.41
CA PHE A 19 -4.49 -20.76 15.33
C PHE A 19 -3.74 -19.80 16.26
N ARG A 20 -2.89 -20.29 17.17
CA ARG A 20 -2.00 -19.45 17.98
C ARG A 20 -0.90 -18.82 17.12
N TYR A 21 -0.37 -19.53 16.14
CA TYR A 21 0.82 -19.13 15.40
C TYR A 21 0.50 -18.03 14.40
N ILE A 22 1.18 -16.89 14.54
CA ILE A 22 1.06 -15.76 13.62
C ILE A 22 1.40 -16.20 12.19
N THR A 23 2.44 -17.02 12.01
CA THR A 23 2.85 -17.53 10.69
C THR A 23 1.74 -18.30 9.99
N PHE A 24 1.08 -19.22 10.69
CA PHE A 24 -0.07 -19.95 10.17
C PHE A 24 -1.20 -19.00 9.78
N ARG A 25 -1.61 -18.12 10.70
CA ARG A 25 -2.68 -17.16 10.45
C ARG A 25 -2.38 -16.21 9.30
N THR A 26 -1.13 -15.78 9.14
CA THR A 26 -0.69 -14.94 8.03
C THR A 26 -0.84 -15.65 6.70
N ILE A 27 -0.36 -16.90 6.58
CA ILE A 27 -0.47 -17.68 5.33
C ILE A 27 -1.94 -17.87 4.95
N TYR A 28 -2.78 -18.29 5.89
CA TYR A 28 -4.20 -18.52 5.60
C TYR A 28 -4.99 -17.24 5.39
N ALA A 29 -4.57 -16.10 5.95
CA ALA A 29 -5.12 -14.80 5.59
C ALA A 29 -4.76 -14.42 4.14
N SER A 30 -3.53 -14.69 3.69
CA SER A 30 -3.15 -14.53 2.29
C SER A 30 -3.99 -15.41 1.36
N ILE A 31 -4.12 -16.71 1.68
CA ILE A 31 -4.91 -17.66 0.88
C ILE A 31 -6.38 -17.24 0.84
N THR A 32 -6.96 -16.87 1.99
CA THR A 32 -8.36 -16.45 2.08
C THR A 32 -8.60 -15.20 1.22
N ALA A 33 -7.71 -14.20 1.29
CA ALA A 33 -7.82 -13.00 0.48
C ALA A 33 -7.69 -13.28 -1.03
N LEU A 34 -6.77 -14.17 -1.41
CA LEU A 34 -6.60 -14.64 -2.79
C LEU A 34 -7.85 -15.34 -3.31
N VAL A 35 -8.42 -16.26 -2.52
CA VAL A 35 -9.65 -17.00 -2.87
C VAL A 35 -10.83 -16.04 -3.03
N ILE A 36 -10.98 -15.04 -2.15
CA ILE A 36 -12.01 -14.01 -2.29
C ILE A 36 -11.83 -13.28 -3.63
N CYS A 37 -10.61 -12.88 -4.00
CA CYS A 37 -10.35 -12.26 -5.31
C CYS A 37 -10.75 -13.17 -6.48
N PHE A 38 -10.48 -14.47 -6.42
CA PHE A 38 -10.84 -15.39 -7.50
C PHE A 38 -12.34 -15.68 -7.60
N VAL A 39 -13.03 -15.77 -6.47
CA VAL A 39 -14.47 -16.04 -6.44
C VAL A 39 -15.28 -14.78 -6.76
N VAL A 40 -14.94 -13.64 -6.15
CA VAL A 40 -15.71 -12.38 -6.26
C VAL A 40 -15.27 -11.56 -7.47
N GLY A 41 -14.00 -11.66 -7.88
CA GLY A 41 -13.42 -10.88 -8.99
C GLY A 41 -14.22 -10.92 -10.29
N PRO A 42 -14.56 -12.10 -10.85
CA PRO A 42 -15.29 -12.18 -12.11
C PRO A 42 -16.70 -11.57 -12.03
N TRP A 43 -17.35 -11.67 -10.87
CA TRP A 43 -18.64 -11.01 -10.63
C TRP A 43 -18.48 -9.49 -10.59
N LEU A 44 -17.48 -8.99 -9.83
CA LEU A 44 -17.22 -7.55 -9.71
C LEU A 44 -16.87 -6.93 -11.06
N ILE A 45 -15.98 -7.55 -11.84
CA ILE A 45 -15.55 -7.05 -13.15
C ILE A 45 -16.76 -6.94 -14.10
N ARG A 46 -17.63 -7.96 -14.13
CA ARG A 46 -18.88 -7.90 -14.92
C ARG A 46 -19.80 -6.78 -14.45
N LYS A 47 -19.93 -6.58 -13.13
CA LYS A 47 -20.76 -5.52 -12.57
C LYS A 47 -20.21 -4.14 -12.92
N LEU A 48 -18.90 -3.90 -12.75
CA LEU A 48 -18.26 -2.64 -13.12
C LEU A 48 -18.40 -2.35 -14.62
N ARG A 49 -18.25 -3.37 -15.48
CA ARG A 49 -18.49 -3.24 -16.92
C ARG A 49 -19.95 -2.88 -17.24
N SER A 50 -20.92 -3.46 -16.53
CA SER A 50 -22.35 -3.13 -16.73
C SER A 50 -22.75 -1.73 -16.28
N LEU A 51 -21.97 -1.12 -15.40
CA LEU A 51 -22.19 0.24 -14.89
C LEU A 51 -21.53 1.31 -15.79
N ASP A 52 -20.96 0.91 -16.94
CA ASP A 52 -20.20 1.76 -17.86
C ASP A 52 -19.08 2.54 -17.15
N VAL A 53 -18.48 1.91 -16.14
CA VAL A 53 -17.37 2.44 -15.33
C VAL A 53 -16.06 2.32 -16.11
N GLY A 54 -16.07 2.63 -17.41
CA GLY A 54 -14.89 2.60 -18.27
C GLY A 54 -13.99 3.81 -18.00
N GLN A 55 -12.69 3.58 -17.91
CA GLN A 55 -11.75 4.68 -17.76
C GLN A 55 -11.65 5.48 -19.07
N GLN A 56 -11.95 6.78 -19.01
CA GLN A 56 -11.66 7.69 -20.12
C GLN A 56 -10.15 7.97 -20.14
N VAL A 57 -9.47 7.55 -21.20
CA VAL A 57 -8.05 7.82 -21.41
C VAL A 57 -7.86 9.32 -21.62
N ARG A 58 -6.92 9.93 -20.89
CA ARG A 58 -6.64 11.37 -21.04
C ARG A 58 -5.95 11.63 -22.39
N ASP A 59 -6.26 12.75 -23.01
CA ASP A 59 -5.65 13.18 -24.27
C ASP A 59 -4.14 13.50 -24.15
N ASP A 60 -3.64 13.70 -22.92
CA ASP A 60 -2.24 14.04 -22.63
C ASP A 60 -1.32 12.81 -22.39
N GLY A 61 -1.85 11.59 -22.52
CA GLY A 61 -1.12 10.32 -22.37
C GLY A 61 -0.47 9.79 -23.65
N PRO A 62 0.44 8.80 -23.58
CA PRO A 62 1.01 8.15 -24.77
C PRO A 62 -0.08 7.53 -25.66
N SER A 63 0.07 7.60 -26.99
CA SER A 63 -0.93 7.14 -27.95
C SER A 63 -1.30 5.65 -27.84
N THR A 64 -0.40 4.83 -27.29
CA THR A 64 -0.62 3.41 -26.98
C THR A 64 -1.74 3.17 -25.97
N HIS A 65 -2.07 4.16 -25.13
CA HIS A 65 -3.13 4.05 -24.13
C HIS A 65 -4.53 4.15 -24.71
N GLN A 66 -4.71 4.63 -25.95
CA GLN A 66 -6.05 4.74 -26.58
C GLN A 66 -6.72 3.37 -26.76
N VAL A 67 -5.94 2.30 -26.89
CA VAL A 67 -6.43 0.91 -27.01
C VAL A 67 -7.04 0.40 -25.68
N LYS A 68 -6.78 1.09 -24.55
CA LYS A 68 -7.28 0.73 -23.22
C LYS A 68 -8.64 1.35 -22.89
N GLN A 69 -9.27 2.04 -23.84
CA GLN A 69 -10.63 2.55 -23.66
C GLN A 69 -11.60 1.40 -23.37
N GLY A 70 -12.40 1.54 -22.31
CA GLY A 70 -13.46 0.59 -21.96
C GLY A 70 -13.10 -0.45 -20.89
N THR A 71 -11.85 -0.51 -20.43
CA THR A 71 -11.50 -1.33 -19.26
C THR A 71 -12.10 -0.69 -17.99
N PRO A 72 -12.83 -1.46 -17.15
CA PRO A 72 -13.48 -0.93 -15.96
C PRO A 72 -12.46 -0.46 -14.91
N THR A 73 -12.73 0.66 -14.24
CA THR A 73 -11.95 1.15 -13.08
C THR A 73 -12.61 0.79 -11.73
N MET A 74 -12.01 1.19 -10.60
CA MET A 74 -12.41 0.87 -9.22
C MET A 74 -12.18 -0.58 -8.78
N GLY A 75 -11.27 -1.31 -9.43
CA GLY A 75 -10.88 -2.66 -9.02
C GLY A 75 -10.29 -2.74 -7.60
N GLY A 76 -9.80 -1.62 -7.07
CA GLY A 76 -9.36 -1.50 -5.67
C GLY A 76 -10.42 -1.86 -4.64
N VAL A 77 -11.72 -1.78 -4.97
CA VAL A 77 -12.80 -2.24 -4.09
C VAL A 77 -12.65 -3.74 -3.77
N LEU A 78 -12.23 -4.55 -4.77
CA LEU A 78 -11.96 -5.97 -4.57
C LEU A 78 -10.83 -6.18 -3.57
N VAL A 79 -9.74 -5.43 -3.73
CA VAL A 79 -8.56 -5.53 -2.87
C VAL A 79 -8.93 -5.19 -1.43
N ILE A 80 -9.56 -4.03 -1.21
CA ILE A 80 -9.97 -3.59 0.13
C ILE A 80 -10.91 -4.62 0.77
N PHE A 81 -11.93 -5.08 0.03
CA PHE A 81 -12.89 -6.06 0.54
C PHE A 81 -12.19 -7.36 0.96
N SER A 82 -11.37 -7.94 0.07
CA SER A 82 -10.62 -9.16 0.34
C SER A 82 -9.70 -9.02 1.54
N VAL A 83 -8.98 -7.89 1.66
CA VAL A 83 -8.05 -7.62 2.77
C VAL A 83 -8.78 -7.45 4.10
N VAL A 84 -9.84 -6.64 4.13
CA VAL A 84 -10.59 -6.37 5.35
C VAL A 84 -11.25 -7.64 5.86
N VAL A 85 -11.96 -8.38 5.01
CA VAL A 85 -12.61 -9.63 5.40
C VAL A 85 -11.57 -10.63 5.91
N SER A 86 -10.48 -10.82 5.17
CA SER A 86 -9.46 -11.80 5.55
C SER A 86 -8.74 -11.42 6.85
N THR A 87 -8.43 -10.13 7.03
CA THR A 87 -7.84 -9.63 8.29
C THR A 87 -8.82 -9.81 9.46
N LEU A 88 -10.10 -9.47 9.28
CA LEU A 88 -11.11 -9.62 10.33
C LEU A 88 -11.32 -11.09 10.72
N LEU A 89 -11.16 -12.02 9.80
CA LEU A 89 -11.24 -13.46 10.08
C LEU A 89 -10.03 -13.92 10.90
N TRP A 90 -8.82 -13.60 10.48
CA TRP A 90 -7.58 -14.24 10.97
C TRP A 90 -6.83 -13.44 12.05
N ALA A 91 -6.91 -12.11 12.08
CA ALA A 91 -6.18 -11.30 13.05
C ALA A 91 -6.79 -11.33 14.46
N ASN A 92 -5.96 -11.08 15.46
CA ASN A 92 -6.40 -10.84 16.83
C ASN A 92 -6.94 -9.40 16.95
N LEU A 93 -8.26 -9.27 16.89
CA LEU A 93 -8.97 -7.99 16.95
C LEU A 93 -8.87 -7.22 18.29
N ARG A 94 -8.20 -7.78 19.30
CA ARG A 94 -7.88 -7.03 20.54
C ARG A 94 -6.68 -6.10 20.36
N VAL A 95 -5.95 -6.20 19.25
CA VAL A 95 -4.80 -5.35 18.95
C VAL A 95 -5.25 -4.13 18.16
N ASP A 96 -5.15 -2.95 18.77
CA ASP A 96 -5.60 -1.67 18.20
C ASP A 96 -4.94 -1.35 16.85
N TYR A 97 -3.71 -1.81 16.61
CA TYR A 97 -3.00 -1.58 15.34
C TYR A 97 -3.77 -2.12 14.12
N ILE A 98 -4.50 -3.23 14.29
CA ILE A 98 -5.34 -3.80 13.22
C ILE A 98 -6.47 -2.84 12.85
N TRP A 99 -7.12 -2.24 13.84
CA TRP A 99 -8.22 -1.30 13.60
C TRP A 99 -7.72 -0.01 12.97
N LEU A 100 -6.58 0.50 13.41
CA LEU A 100 -5.99 1.71 12.85
C LEU A 100 -5.59 1.52 11.37
N VAL A 101 -4.95 0.39 11.01
CA VAL A 101 -4.59 0.14 9.60
C VAL A 101 -5.82 -0.12 8.73
N ILE A 102 -6.85 -0.83 9.25
CA ILE A 102 -8.13 -0.99 8.56
C ILE A 102 -8.83 0.36 8.34
N LEU A 103 -8.81 1.23 9.35
CA LEU A 103 -9.41 2.57 9.28
C LEU A 103 -8.75 3.41 8.18
N VAL A 104 -7.42 3.41 8.08
CA VAL A 104 -6.72 4.11 6.99
C VAL A 104 -7.04 3.47 5.64
N THR A 105 -6.99 2.14 5.54
CA THR A 105 -7.26 1.41 4.29
C THR A 105 -8.65 1.70 3.75
N ILE A 106 -9.68 1.59 4.61
CA ILE A 106 -11.07 1.88 4.22
C ILE A 106 -11.25 3.37 3.99
N GLY A 107 -10.75 4.22 4.88
CA GLY A 107 -10.92 5.67 4.79
C GLY A 107 -10.33 6.26 3.50
N TYR A 108 -9.10 5.86 3.16
CA TYR A 108 -8.46 6.28 1.91
C TYR A 108 -9.12 5.63 0.70
N GLY A 109 -9.58 4.39 0.84
CA GLY A 109 -10.40 3.72 -0.18
C GLY A 109 -11.71 4.45 -0.48
N LEU A 110 -12.39 4.97 0.55
CA LEU A 110 -13.61 5.78 0.39
C LEU A 110 -13.30 7.12 -0.28
N ILE A 111 -12.21 7.78 0.08
CA ILE A 111 -11.75 9.01 -0.60
C ILE A 111 -11.49 8.73 -2.08
N GLY A 112 -10.77 7.65 -2.39
CA GLY A 112 -10.51 7.23 -3.76
C GLY A 112 -11.79 6.84 -4.51
N PHE A 113 -12.73 6.18 -3.84
CA PHE A 113 -14.03 5.84 -4.41
C PHE A 113 -14.84 7.08 -4.78
N MET A 114 -14.86 8.09 -3.90
CA MET A 114 -15.50 9.37 -4.19
C MET A 114 -14.84 10.09 -5.38
N ASP A 115 -13.53 9.99 -5.51
CA ASP A 115 -12.78 10.57 -6.63
C ASP A 115 -13.13 9.87 -7.96
N ASP A 116 -12.99 8.54 -8.01
CA ASP A 116 -13.32 7.73 -9.18
C ASP A 116 -14.81 7.86 -9.57
N TYR A 117 -15.72 7.82 -8.59
CA TYR A 117 -17.16 7.93 -8.85
C TYR A 117 -17.54 9.28 -9.46
N ARG A 118 -16.89 10.36 -9.01
CA ARG A 118 -17.11 11.70 -9.55
C ARG A 118 -16.56 11.86 -10.97
N LYS A 119 -15.40 11.27 -11.27
CA LYS A 119 -14.82 11.26 -12.64
C LYS A 119 -15.78 10.58 -13.62
N LEU A 120 -16.37 9.45 -13.21
CA LEU A 120 -17.32 8.69 -14.03
C LEU A 120 -18.65 9.41 -14.23
N THR A 121 -19.27 9.88 -13.14
CA THR A 121 -20.59 10.54 -13.18
C THR A 121 -20.56 11.81 -14.05
N ARG A 122 -19.45 12.55 -14.03
CA ARG A 122 -19.31 13.81 -14.77
C ARG A 122 -18.73 13.64 -16.19
N ARG A 123 -18.40 12.41 -16.62
CA ARG A 123 -17.76 12.10 -17.91
C ARG A 123 -16.63 13.06 -18.28
N ASN A 124 -15.82 13.41 -17.28
CA ASN A 124 -14.70 14.34 -17.43
C ASN A 124 -13.57 13.87 -16.53
N SER A 125 -12.33 14.17 -16.90
CA SER A 125 -11.12 13.83 -16.14
C SER A 125 -11.03 14.55 -14.79
N LYS A 126 -11.92 15.51 -14.50
CA LYS A 126 -11.95 16.29 -13.27
C LYS A 126 -12.65 15.53 -12.14
N GLY A 127 -11.83 14.92 -11.28
CA GLY A 127 -12.25 14.30 -10.03
C GLY A 127 -12.61 15.27 -8.89
N VAL A 128 -12.49 14.80 -7.66
CA VAL A 128 -12.61 15.62 -6.44
C VAL A 128 -11.50 16.68 -6.43
N PRO A 129 -11.77 17.93 -6.02
CA PRO A 129 -10.72 18.95 -5.93
C PRO A 129 -9.55 18.46 -5.07
N ALA A 130 -8.33 18.58 -5.59
CA ALA A 130 -7.12 18.07 -4.94
C ALA A 130 -6.97 18.56 -3.49
N LYS A 131 -7.36 19.82 -3.20
CA LYS A 131 -7.34 20.37 -1.84
C LYS A 131 -8.29 19.63 -0.89
N THR A 132 -9.50 19.29 -1.34
CA THR A 132 -10.50 18.57 -0.54
C THR A 132 -10.08 17.12 -0.32
N ARG A 133 -9.56 16.47 -1.38
CA ARG A 133 -9.03 15.10 -1.29
C ARG A 133 -7.88 15.02 -0.28
N LEU A 134 -6.90 15.90 -0.43
CA LEU A 134 -5.73 15.98 0.46
C LEU A 134 -6.12 16.33 1.91
N ALA A 135 -7.10 17.22 2.11
CA ALA A 135 -7.60 17.52 3.45
C ALA A 135 -8.22 16.29 4.13
N GLY A 136 -8.96 15.46 3.39
CA GLY A 136 -9.50 14.19 3.90
C GLY A 136 -8.41 13.19 4.27
N GLU A 137 -7.40 13.02 3.40
CA GLU A 137 -6.24 12.17 3.67
C GLU A 137 -5.50 12.64 4.93
N ILE A 138 -5.18 13.94 5.02
CA ILE A 138 -4.51 14.53 6.18
C ILE A 138 -5.35 14.34 7.45
N ALA A 139 -6.66 14.55 7.41
CA ALA A 139 -7.51 14.39 8.59
C ALA A 139 -7.46 12.96 9.15
N ILE A 140 -7.56 11.96 8.28
CA ILE A 140 -7.50 10.55 8.68
C ILE A 140 -6.09 10.17 9.18
N ALA A 141 -5.04 10.57 8.46
CA ALA A 141 -3.66 10.29 8.86
C ALA A 141 -3.28 10.99 10.16
N LEU A 142 -3.74 12.22 10.38
CA LEU A 142 -3.51 12.97 11.60
C LEU A 142 -4.22 12.30 12.79
N PHE A 143 -5.48 11.90 12.62
CA PHE A 143 -6.22 11.17 13.63
C PHE A 143 -5.49 9.89 14.07
N VAL A 144 -5.04 9.07 13.12
CA VAL A 144 -4.27 7.86 13.43
C VAL A 144 -2.93 8.18 14.08
N SER A 145 -2.21 9.19 13.60
CA SER A 145 -0.92 9.60 14.17
C SER A 145 -1.05 10.09 15.62
N VAL A 146 -2.12 10.82 15.95
CA VAL A 146 -2.42 11.27 17.32
C VAL A 146 -2.75 10.08 18.22
N ILE A 147 -3.58 9.13 17.77
CA ILE A 147 -3.88 7.93 18.56
C ILE A 147 -2.61 7.12 18.85
N LEU A 148 -1.74 6.95 17.85
CA LEU A 148 -0.47 6.26 18.03
C LEU A 148 0.42 6.98 19.05
N PHE A 149 0.49 8.31 19.00
CA PHE A 149 1.29 9.11 19.91
C PHE A 149 0.87 8.96 21.38
N PHE A 150 -0.43 8.85 21.65
CA PHE A 150 -0.96 8.64 23.00
C PHE A 150 -1.01 7.17 23.44
N LYS A 151 -0.66 6.23 22.56
CA LYS A 151 -0.73 4.79 22.88
C LYS A 151 0.39 4.40 23.87
N PRO A 152 0.06 3.80 25.02
CA PRO A 152 1.07 3.34 25.96
C PRO A 152 2.06 2.37 25.31
N GLY A 153 3.36 2.62 25.50
CA GLY A 153 4.44 1.80 24.94
C GLY A 153 4.78 2.10 23.47
N PHE A 154 4.11 3.05 22.82
CA PHE A 154 4.53 3.56 21.51
C PHE A 154 5.41 4.81 21.69
N THR A 155 6.59 4.80 21.07
CA THR A 155 7.60 5.87 21.23
C THR A 155 7.62 6.85 20.06
N SER A 156 7.83 8.13 20.36
CA SER A 156 8.09 9.21 19.41
C SER A 156 9.53 9.26 18.88
N ASN A 157 10.38 8.31 19.29
CA ASN A 157 11.75 8.21 18.81
C ASN A 157 11.77 7.76 17.35
N LEU A 158 12.48 8.48 16.49
CA LEU A 158 12.65 8.10 15.09
C LEU A 158 13.77 7.07 14.96
N THR A 159 13.50 5.97 14.26
CA THR A 159 14.51 4.94 14.05
C THR A 159 15.36 5.25 12.83
N VAL A 160 16.63 5.58 13.05
CA VAL A 160 17.59 5.89 11.97
C VAL A 160 18.32 4.61 11.54
N PRO A 161 18.17 4.16 10.29
CA PRO A 161 18.94 3.02 9.77
C PRO A 161 20.45 3.27 9.88
N PHE A 162 21.24 2.21 10.07
CA PHE A 162 22.70 2.24 10.21
C PHE A 162 23.28 2.92 11.47
N PHE A 163 22.46 3.61 12.27
CA PHE A 163 22.90 4.28 13.49
C PHE A 163 22.11 3.79 14.72
N LYS A 164 22.61 2.77 15.43
CA LYS A 164 21.92 2.17 16.59
C LYS A 164 21.59 3.13 17.73
N THR A 165 22.44 4.14 17.92
CA THR A 165 22.39 5.04 19.08
C THR A 165 21.63 6.33 18.80
N VAL A 166 21.33 6.62 17.52
CA VAL A 166 20.66 7.86 17.11
C VAL A 166 19.17 7.60 17.03
N LEU A 167 18.49 7.82 18.16
CA LEU A 167 17.04 7.70 18.31
C LEU A 167 16.46 9.05 18.75
N PRO A 168 16.45 10.08 17.88
CA PRO A 168 15.98 11.40 18.26
C PRO A 168 14.49 11.33 18.62
N ASP A 169 14.16 11.80 19.82
CA ASP A 169 12.79 12.00 20.23
C ASP A 169 12.25 13.27 19.57
N LEU A 170 11.21 13.09 18.74
CA LEU A 170 10.60 14.18 18.00
C LEU A 170 9.40 14.81 18.75
N GLY A 171 8.94 14.22 19.85
CA GLY A 171 7.73 14.65 20.55
C GLY A 171 6.55 14.86 19.59
N TRP A 172 5.91 16.03 19.64
CA TRP A 172 4.81 16.39 18.74
C TRP A 172 5.18 16.45 17.25
N ALA A 173 6.45 16.72 16.91
CA ALA A 173 6.88 16.68 15.51
C ALA A 173 6.78 15.26 14.93
N TYR A 174 6.77 14.22 15.77
CA TYR A 174 6.51 12.84 15.34
C TYR A 174 5.12 12.68 14.73
N VAL A 175 4.10 13.35 15.27
CA VAL A 175 2.72 13.31 14.75
C VAL A 175 2.67 13.91 13.35
N ILE A 176 3.34 15.05 13.15
CA ILE A 176 3.43 15.73 11.86
C ILE A 176 4.16 14.84 10.85
N LEU A 177 5.30 14.26 11.24
CA LEU A 177 6.08 13.35 10.41
C LEU A 177 5.28 12.11 10.01
N SER A 178 4.58 11.48 10.97
CA SER A 178 3.76 10.30 10.72
C SER A 178 2.62 10.61 9.75
N THR A 179 1.95 11.74 9.94
CA THR A 179 0.90 12.22 9.04
C THR A 179 1.45 12.43 7.62
N PHE A 180 2.61 13.07 7.51
CA PHE A 180 3.29 13.30 6.23
C PHE A 180 3.66 11.99 5.54
N ILE A 181 4.19 11.00 6.27
CA ILE A 181 4.56 9.69 5.70
C ILE A 181 3.34 8.96 5.16
N ILE A 182 2.23 8.92 5.91
CA ILE A 182 1.01 8.21 5.50
C ILE A 182 0.40 8.85 4.24
N VAL A 183 0.24 10.17 4.24
CA VAL A 183 -0.31 10.93 3.09
C VAL A 183 0.64 10.87 1.90
N GLY A 184 1.93 11.05 2.12
CA GLY A 184 2.96 11.01 1.09
C GLY A 184 3.01 9.65 0.40
N CYS A 185 2.95 8.56 1.16
CA CYS A 185 2.96 7.21 0.60
C CYS A 185 1.70 6.92 -0.24
N ALA A 186 0.52 7.32 0.23
CA ALA A 186 -0.73 7.19 -0.54
C ALA A 186 -0.65 7.88 -1.91
N ASN A 187 -0.19 9.14 -1.93
CA ASN A 187 -0.04 9.88 -3.18
C ASN A 187 1.08 9.32 -4.06
N ALA A 188 2.16 8.78 -3.48
CA ALA A 188 3.24 8.17 -4.24
C ALA A 188 2.77 6.90 -4.98
N VAL A 189 1.96 6.05 -4.33
CA VAL A 189 1.36 4.87 -4.97
C VAL A 189 0.34 5.29 -6.02
N ASN A 190 -0.49 6.30 -5.75
CA ASN A 190 -1.45 6.86 -6.73
C ASN A 190 -0.76 7.38 -8.00
N LEU A 191 0.34 8.12 -7.88
CA LEU A 191 1.12 8.59 -9.03
C LEU A 191 1.75 7.47 -9.85
N THR A 192 1.97 6.30 -9.24
CA THR A 192 2.59 5.13 -9.89
C THR A 192 1.56 4.24 -10.60
N ASP A 193 0.27 4.37 -10.28
CA ASP A 193 -0.82 3.58 -10.85
C ASP A 193 -1.25 4.10 -12.24
N GLY A 194 -0.28 4.20 -13.16
CA GLY A 194 -0.47 4.69 -14.54
C GLY A 194 -0.34 3.62 -15.63
N LEU A 195 0.07 2.40 -15.28
CA LEU A 195 0.24 1.26 -16.19
C LEU A 195 -0.27 -0.04 -15.57
N ASP A 196 -0.60 -1.02 -16.42
CA ASP A 196 -1.21 -2.29 -16.04
C ASP A 196 -0.27 -3.08 -15.11
N GLY A 197 -0.63 -3.31 -13.86
CA GLY A 197 0.21 -4.04 -12.91
C GLY A 197 1.45 -3.29 -12.40
N LEU A 198 1.66 -2.02 -12.79
CA LEU A 198 2.85 -1.25 -12.39
C LEU A 198 2.86 -0.92 -10.91
N ALA A 199 1.72 -0.55 -10.32
CA ALA A 199 1.62 -0.21 -8.90
C ALA A 199 1.50 -1.45 -8.00
N ILE A 200 0.69 -2.44 -8.39
CA ILE A 200 0.40 -3.59 -7.52
C ILE A 200 1.62 -4.51 -7.30
N GLY A 201 2.47 -4.70 -8.32
CA GLY A 201 3.67 -5.53 -8.18
C GLY A 201 4.65 -5.02 -7.11
N PRO A 202 5.11 -3.76 -7.21
CA PRO A 202 5.91 -3.12 -6.17
C PRO A 202 5.17 -2.99 -4.83
N ALA A 203 3.84 -2.88 -4.82
CA ALA A 203 3.09 -2.89 -3.57
C ALA A 203 3.18 -4.25 -2.88
N ILE A 204 3.01 -5.36 -3.60
CA ILE A 204 3.12 -6.73 -3.06
C ILE A 204 4.49 -6.96 -2.43
N THR A 205 5.58 -6.55 -3.09
CA THR A 205 6.94 -6.67 -2.54
C THR A 205 7.10 -5.80 -1.28
N CYS A 206 6.58 -4.57 -1.28
CA CYS A 206 6.58 -3.71 -0.10
C CYS A 206 5.83 -4.35 1.09
N PHE A 207 4.60 -4.85 0.87
CA PHE A 207 3.83 -5.52 1.90
C PHE A 207 4.49 -6.80 2.40
N LEU A 208 5.18 -7.55 1.52
CA LEU A 208 5.97 -8.72 1.93
C LEU A 208 7.14 -8.32 2.83
N THR A 209 7.83 -7.21 2.53
CA THR A 209 8.89 -6.68 3.40
C THR A 209 8.32 -6.21 4.74
N TYR A 210 7.21 -5.47 4.74
CA TYR A 210 6.58 -5.00 5.97
C TYR A 210 5.93 -6.13 6.78
N LEU A 211 5.53 -7.23 6.14
CA LEU A 211 5.12 -8.47 6.83
C LEU A 211 6.26 -8.98 7.72
N LEU A 212 7.48 -9.04 7.17
CA LEU A 212 8.67 -9.45 7.92
C LEU A 212 9.02 -8.43 9.02
N PHE A 213 8.98 -7.13 8.72
CA PHE A 213 9.26 -6.09 9.71
C PHE A 213 8.28 -6.12 10.88
N ALA A 214 6.98 -6.27 10.60
CA ALA A 214 5.95 -6.46 11.62
C ALA A 214 6.20 -7.71 12.47
N TYR A 215 6.59 -8.81 11.84
CA TYR A 215 6.87 -10.07 12.53
C TYR A 215 8.07 -9.95 13.46
N PHE A 216 9.14 -9.28 13.01
CA PHE A 216 10.35 -9.06 13.78
C PHE A 216 10.13 -8.08 14.93
N ALA A 217 9.50 -6.93 14.67
CA ALA A 217 9.20 -5.93 15.68
C ALA A 217 8.21 -6.45 16.75
N GLY A 218 7.31 -7.36 16.37
CA GLY A 218 6.35 -7.99 17.28
C GLY A 218 6.90 -9.14 18.14
N ASN A 219 8.16 -9.56 17.96
CA ASN A 219 8.74 -10.68 18.68
C ASN A 219 9.97 -10.25 19.50
N VAL A 220 9.85 -10.26 20.83
CA VAL A 220 10.88 -9.81 21.77
C VAL A 220 12.27 -10.42 21.51
N ARG A 221 12.34 -11.71 21.16
CA ARG A 221 13.63 -12.39 20.94
C ARG A 221 14.26 -11.93 19.63
N ILE A 222 13.47 -11.86 18.57
CA ILE A 222 13.96 -11.46 17.25
C ILE A 222 14.30 -9.98 17.24
N SER A 223 13.47 -9.13 17.85
CA SER A 223 13.72 -7.70 17.96
C SER A 223 15.00 -7.40 18.74
N GLY A 224 15.25 -8.15 19.84
CA GLY A 224 16.50 -8.06 20.58
C GLY A 224 17.72 -8.51 19.79
N TYR A 225 17.61 -9.62 19.05
CA TYR A 225 18.70 -10.13 18.21
C TYR A 225 19.05 -9.20 17.04
N LEU A 226 18.04 -8.68 16.34
CA LEU A 226 18.20 -7.75 15.22
C LEU A 226 18.42 -6.30 15.67
N GLN A 227 18.33 -6.02 16.98
CA GLN A 227 18.41 -4.68 17.55
C GLN A 227 17.42 -3.69 16.89
N VAL A 228 16.22 -4.18 16.59
CA VAL A 228 15.10 -3.35 16.08
C VAL A 228 14.16 -3.00 17.24
N PRO A 229 13.47 -1.83 17.19
CA PRO A 229 12.51 -1.46 18.21
C PRO A 229 11.43 -2.54 18.38
N TYR A 230 11.23 -2.99 19.62
CA TYR A 230 10.13 -3.89 19.94
C TYR A 230 8.83 -3.11 20.03
N VAL A 231 7.79 -3.59 19.34
CA VAL A 231 6.45 -3.01 19.37
C VAL A 231 5.45 -4.10 19.74
N ALA A 232 4.94 -4.04 20.97
CA ALA A 232 4.05 -5.04 21.51
C ALA A 232 2.75 -5.13 20.69
N GLY A 233 2.49 -6.30 20.09
CA GLY A 233 1.31 -6.53 19.25
C GLY A 233 1.51 -6.23 17.76
N ALA A 234 2.64 -5.66 17.34
CA ALA A 234 2.92 -5.39 15.91
C ALA A 234 2.95 -6.66 15.05
N GLY A 235 3.20 -7.83 15.64
CA GLY A 235 3.17 -9.11 14.92
C GLY A 235 1.82 -9.44 14.27
N GLU A 236 0.71 -8.91 14.80
CA GLU A 236 -0.61 -9.08 14.15
C GLU A 236 -0.70 -8.33 12.81
N LEU A 237 0.08 -7.26 12.62
CA LEU A 237 0.15 -6.55 11.33
C LEU A 237 0.70 -7.44 10.21
N SER A 238 1.49 -8.48 10.54
CA SER A 238 1.92 -9.47 9.54
C SER A 238 0.74 -10.19 8.89
N ILE A 239 -0.37 -10.40 9.61
CA ILE A 239 -1.58 -11.04 9.08
C ILE A 239 -2.28 -10.11 8.09
N PHE A 240 -2.38 -8.81 8.42
CA PHE A 240 -2.88 -7.78 7.50
C PHE A 240 -2.01 -7.70 6.24
N CYS A 241 -0.68 -7.67 6.39
CA CYS A 241 0.23 -7.68 5.24
C CYS A 241 0.08 -8.95 4.40
N GLY A 242 -0.11 -10.12 5.03
CA GLY A 242 -0.38 -11.37 4.33
C GLY A 242 -1.67 -11.30 3.51
N ALA A 243 -2.76 -10.85 4.12
CA ALA A 243 -4.02 -10.59 3.42
C ALA A 243 -3.84 -9.64 2.24
N MET A 244 -3.03 -8.58 2.40
CA MET A 244 -2.71 -7.63 1.34
C MET A 244 -1.91 -8.26 0.20
N VAL A 245 -0.90 -9.08 0.50
CA VAL A 245 -0.14 -9.84 -0.50
C VAL A 245 -1.07 -10.79 -1.26
N GLY A 246 -1.93 -11.54 -0.57
CA GLY A 246 -2.89 -12.46 -1.19
C GLY A 246 -3.90 -11.75 -2.09
N ALA A 247 -4.50 -10.66 -1.60
CA ALA A 247 -5.41 -9.83 -2.38
C ALA A 247 -4.71 -9.19 -3.58
N GLY A 248 -3.47 -8.72 -3.40
CA GLY A 248 -2.66 -8.12 -4.45
C GLY A 248 -2.32 -9.10 -5.56
N ILE A 249 -1.91 -10.33 -5.23
CA ILE A 249 -1.69 -11.40 -6.21
C ILE A 249 -3.00 -11.73 -6.94
N GLY A 250 -4.11 -11.85 -6.20
CA GLY A 250 -5.42 -12.11 -6.79
C GLY A 250 -5.92 -10.99 -7.70
N PHE A 251 -5.62 -9.74 -7.38
CA PHE A 251 -5.92 -8.59 -8.22
C PHE A 251 -5.02 -8.54 -9.46
N LEU A 252 -3.73 -8.80 -9.28
CA LEU A 252 -2.75 -8.85 -10.36
C LEU A 252 -3.12 -9.89 -11.43
N TRP A 253 -3.78 -10.99 -11.07
CA TRP A 253 -4.33 -11.96 -12.03
C TRP A 253 -5.24 -11.30 -13.08
N TYR A 254 -6.03 -10.29 -12.69
CA TYR A 254 -6.92 -9.56 -13.59
C TYR A 254 -6.31 -8.26 -14.14
N ASN A 255 -5.25 -7.75 -13.51
CA ASN A 255 -4.64 -6.46 -13.82
C ASN A 255 -3.33 -6.58 -14.60
N THR A 256 -2.76 -7.78 -14.74
CA THR A 256 -1.61 -8.05 -15.62
C THR A 256 -1.94 -7.65 -17.06
N TYR A 257 -0.98 -7.06 -17.76
CA TYR A 257 -1.14 -6.65 -19.16
C TYR A 257 -1.56 -7.83 -20.07
N PRO A 258 -2.59 -7.65 -20.93
CA PRO A 258 -3.52 -6.52 -20.99
C PRO A 258 -4.57 -6.56 -19.85
N ALA A 259 -4.73 -5.45 -19.12
CA ALA A 259 -5.60 -5.41 -17.93
C ALA A 259 -7.09 -5.59 -18.24
N GLN A 260 -7.77 -6.39 -17.42
CA GLN A 260 -9.23 -6.58 -17.43
C GLN A 260 -9.96 -5.63 -16.47
N VAL A 261 -9.24 -5.06 -15.51
CA VAL A 261 -9.73 -4.08 -14.54
C VAL A 261 -8.58 -3.18 -14.08
N PHE A 262 -8.86 -1.90 -13.92
CA PHE A 262 -7.94 -0.91 -13.33
C PHE A 262 -8.17 -0.77 -11.84
N MET A 263 -7.09 -0.47 -11.12
CA MET A 263 -7.12 -0.34 -9.67
C MET A 263 -7.95 0.88 -9.25
N GLY A 264 -7.74 2.02 -9.92
CA GLY A 264 -8.40 3.29 -9.61
C GLY A 264 -7.83 3.94 -8.34
N ASP A 265 -8.28 5.16 -8.06
CA ASP A 265 -7.87 5.89 -6.86
C ASP A 265 -8.28 5.15 -5.58
N VAL A 266 -9.36 4.35 -5.63
CA VAL A 266 -9.78 3.46 -4.53
C VAL A 266 -8.62 2.59 -4.05
N GLY A 267 -7.99 1.87 -4.98
CA GLY A 267 -6.95 0.91 -4.63
C GLY A 267 -5.61 1.60 -4.36
N SER A 268 -5.22 2.55 -5.20
CA SER A 268 -3.89 3.14 -5.09
C SER A 268 -3.72 3.98 -3.81
N LEU A 269 -4.73 4.77 -3.41
CA LEU A 269 -4.69 5.52 -2.15
C LEU A 269 -4.75 4.60 -0.93
N SER A 270 -5.59 3.56 -0.95
CA SER A 270 -5.70 2.63 0.17
C SER A 270 -4.42 1.80 0.37
N LEU A 271 -3.78 1.33 -0.71
CA LEU A 271 -2.52 0.61 -0.66
C LEU A 271 -1.40 1.49 -0.08
N GLY A 272 -1.20 2.70 -0.61
CA GLY A 272 -0.14 3.57 -0.11
C GLY A 272 -0.41 4.10 1.30
N GLY A 273 -1.67 4.40 1.64
CA GLY A 273 -2.05 4.79 3.01
C GLY A 273 -1.80 3.67 4.02
N ALA A 274 -2.16 2.43 3.68
CA ALA A 274 -1.87 1.26 4.49
C ALA A 274 -0.36 1.03 4.65
N LEU A 275 0.41 1.14 3.56
CA LEU A 275 1.87 0.96 3.59
C LEU A 275 2.57 2.02 4.45
N GLY A 276 2.21 3.29 4.31
CA GLY A 276 2.73 4.36 5.16
C GLY A 276 2.36 4.17 6.63
N THR A 277 1.15 3.68 6.91
CA THR A 277 0.69 3.37 8.27
C THR A 277 1.49 2.22 8.89
N LEU A 278 1.76 1.15 8.12
CA LEU A 278 2.61 0.05 8.54
C LEU A 278 4.05 0.52 8.85
N ALA A 279 4.59 1.44 8.04
CA ALA A 279 5.91 2.02 8.28
C ALA A 279 6.02 2.71 9.64
N VAL A 280 5.01 3.51 9.98
CA VAL A 280 4.93 4.20 11.28
C VAL A 280 4.73 3.19 12.42
N MET A 281 3.80 2.24 12.29
CA MET A 281 3.50 1.29 13.36
C MET A 281 4.62 0.30 13.66
N THR A 282 5.43 -0.04 12.65
CA THR A 282 6.57 -0.98 12.80
C THR A 282 7.89 -0.28 13.13
N LYS A 283 7.89 1.05 13.28
CA LYS A 283 9.10 1.86 13.53
C LYS A 283 10.16 1.67 12.45
N GLN A 284 9.71 1.51 11.20
CA GLN A 284 10.55 1.40 10.00
C GLN A 284 10.17 2.49 9.00
N GLU A 285 10.12 3.73 9.48
CA GLU A 285 9.69 4.92 8.76
C GLU A 285 10.67 5.28 7.64
N ILE A 286 11.95 5.42 7.97
CA ILE A 286 12.99 5.80 7.00
C ILE A 286 13.25 4.68 5.99
N LEU A 287 13.14 3.42 6.42
CA LEU A 287 13.28 2.28 5.49
C LEU A 287 12.19 2.25 4.43
N LEU A 288 11.03 2.89 4.64
CA LEU A 288 10.00 3.02 3.62
C LEU A 288 10.54 3.68 2.34
N VAL A 289 11.51 4.61 2.46
CA VAL A 289 12.12 5.26 1.30
C VAL A 289 12.85 4.26 0.40
N ILE A 290 13.47 3.24 1.01
CA ILE A 290 14.16 2.17 0.29
C ILE A 290 13.13 1.15 -0.21
N VAL A 291 12.28 0.62 0.69
CA VAL A 291 11.28 -0.41 0.39
C VAL A 291 10.34 0.06 -0.73
N GLY A 292 9.77 1.25 -0.59
CA GLY A 292 8.91 1.91 -1.57
C GLY A 292 9.68 2.69 -2.64
N GLY A 293 10.96 2.39 -2.87
CA GLY A 293 11.84 3.22 -3.72
C GLY A 293 11.33 3.45 -5.14
N ILE A 294 10.56 2.51 -5.72
CA ILE A 294 9.88 2.76 -7.02
C ILE A 294 8.84 3.89 -6.89
N PHE A 295 7.96 3.85 -5.88
CA PHE A 295 6.97 4.89 -5.64
C PHE A 295 7.64 6.25 -5.35
N VAL A 296 8.76 6.21 -4.63
CA VAL A 296 9.58 7.39 -4.35
C VAL A 296 10.16 7.96 -5.65
N LEU A 297 10.80 7.14 -6.48
CA LEU A 297 11.37 7.56 -7.76
C LEU A 297 10.32 8.16 -8.69
N GLU A 298 9.14 7.54 -8.78
CA GLU A 298 8.02 8.06 -9.57
C GLU A 298 7.58 9.43 -9.06
N THR A 299 7.39 9.57 -7.75
CA THR A 299 7.00 10.85 -7.12
C THR A 299 8.06 11.93 -7.33
N PHE A 300 9.33 11.63 -7.11
CA PHE A 300 10.44 12.56 -7.33
C PHE A 300 10.54 12.97 -8.79
N SER A 301 10.28 12.06 -9.74
CA SER A 301 10.29 12.39 -11.16
C SER A 301 9.24 13.45 -11.51
N VAL A 302 8.04 13.37 -10.92
CA VAL A 302 6.96 14.35 -11.10
C VAL A 302 7.34 15.68 -10.46
N ILE A 303 7.82 15.68 -9.21
CA ILE A 303 8.23 16.89 -8.49
C ILE A 303 9.34 17.62 -9.27
N ALA A 304 10.39 16.89 -9.68
CA ALA A 304 11.51 17.44 -10.43
C ALA A 304 11.05 18.01 -11.78
N GLN A 305 10.22 17.27 -12.52
CA GLN A 305 9.68 17.71 -13.80
C GLN A 305 8.85 19.00 -13.67
N VAL A 306 7.91 19.05 -12.73
CA VAL A 306 7.03 20.22 -12.52
C VAL A 306 7.84 21.43 -12.03
N GLY A 307 8.78 21.21 -11.10
CA GLY A 307 9.68 22.25 -10.60
C GLY A 307 10.52 22.85 -11.72
N TRP A 308 11.17 21.99 -12.52
CA TRP A 308 12.00 22.45 -13.64
C TRP A 308 11.20 23.11 -14.76
N PHE A 309 10.02 22.60 -15.09
CA PHE A 309 9.17 23.22 -16.11
C PHE A 309 8.81 24.67 -15.75
N LYS A 310 8.50 24.93 -14.47
CA LYS A 310 8.23 26.28 -13.96
C LYS A 310 9.48 27.16 -13.95
N LEU A 311 10.62 26.63 -13.51
CA LEU A 311 11.87 27.39 -13.39
C LEU A 311 12.53 27.70 -14.73
N SER A 312 12.46 26.79 -15.69
CA SER A 312 13.13 26.89 -17.00
C SER A 312 12.29 27.57 -18.08
N GLY A 313 11.06 28.01 -17.75
CA GLY A 313 10.14 28.63 -18.71
C GLY A 313 9.61 27.66 -19.76
N GLY A 314 9.42 26.38 -19.40
CA GLY A 314 8.78 25.39 -20.25
C GLY A 314 9.66 24.24 -20.76
N LYS A 315 10.92 24.14 -20.32
CA LYS A 315 11.77 22.97 -20.65
C LYS A 315 11.41 21.79 -19.76
N ARG A 316 11.57 20.58 -20.29
CA ARG A 316 11.27 19.31 -19.61
C ARG A 316 12.57 18.56 -19.31
N ILE A 317 12.69 17.94 -18.13
CA ILE A 317 13.84 17.07 -17.79
C ILE A 317 13.63 15.70 -18.44
N PHE A 318 12.47 15.11 -18.19
CA PHE A 318 12.03 13.85 -18.78
C PHE A 318 11.10 14.12 -19.96
N ARG A 319 11.10 13.24 -20.97
CA ARG A 319 10.11 13.27 -22.07
C ARG A 319 8.66 13.43 -21.57
N MET A 320 8.32 12.68 -20.52
CA MET A 320 7.07 12.78 -19.77
C MET A 320 7.34 12.35 -18.32
N ALA A 321 6.56 12.87 -17.38
CA ALA A 321 6.52 12.39 -16.00
C ALA A 321 5.10 11.85 -15.73
N PRO A 322 4.95 10.76 -14.95
CA PRO A 322 5.98 10.05 -14.17
C PRO A 322 7.00 9.24 -15.01
N ILE A 323 8.04 8.69 -14.38
CA ILE A 323 9.24 8.18 -15.07
C ILE A 323 8.95 6.92 -15.92
N HIS A 324 7.92 6.14 -15.61
CA HIS A 324 7.52 5.04 -16.49
C HIS A 324 7.13 5.52 -17.90
N HIS A 325 6.39 6.63 -18.04
CA HIS A 325 6.06 7.21 -19.35
C HIS A 325 7.30 7.71 -20.10
N HIS A 326 8.34 8.15 -19.38
CA HIS A 326 9.61 8.49 -20.01
C HIS A 326 10.22 7.28 -20.73
N PHE A 327 10.12 6.08 -20.16
CA PHE A 327 10.61 4.86 -20.78
C PHE A 327 9.71 4.37 -21.92
N GLU A 328 8.39 4.51 -21.81
CA GLU A 328 7.46 4.23 -22.93
C GLU A 328 7.79 5.11 -24.15
N LEU A 329 7.98 6.42 -23.94
CA LEU A 329 8.38 7.36 -25.00
C LEU A 329 9.82 7.15 -25.50
N LYS A 330 10.62 6.31 -24.82
CA LYS A 330 11.92 5.81 -25.32
C LYS A 330 11.79 4.55 -26.17
N GLY A 331 10.57 4.06 -26.39
CA GLY A 331 10.28 2.87 -27.18
C GLY A 331 10.34 1.57 -26.38
N TRP A 332 10.30 1.63 -25.03
CA TRP A 332 10.17 0.41 -24.24
C TRP A 332 8.71 -0.07 -24.25
N PRO A 333 8.45 -1.35 -24.58
CA PRO A 333 7.11 -1.91 -24.43
C PRO A 333 6.65 -1.86 -22.97
N GLU A 334 5.36 -1.60 -22.75
CA GLU A 334 4.77 -1.49 -21.42
C GLU A 334 5.08 -2.70 -20.51
N PRO A 335 4.89 -3.97 -20.94
CA PRO A 335 5.24 -5.14 -20.10
C PRO A 335 6.72 -5.15 -19.67
N LYS A 336 7.61 -4.64 -20.52
CA LYS A 336 9.05 -4.57 -20.23
C LYS A 336 9.35 -3.54 -19.16
N VAL A 337 8.64 -2.41 -19.13
CA VAL A 337 8.76 -1.40 -18.07
C VAL A 337 8.27 -1.98 -16.75
N ILE A 338 7.08 -2.59 -16.75
CA ILE A 338 6.44 -3.18 -15.56
C ILE A 338 7.35 -4.22 -14.89
N VAL A 339 7.79 -5.23 -15.64
CA VAL A 339 8.62 -6.33 -15.10
C VAL A 339 9.97 -5.80 -14.58
N ARG A 340 10.58 -4.81 -15.24
CA ARG A 340 11.83 -4.20 -14.77
C ARG A 340 11.64 -3.46 -13.45
N PHE A 341 10.52 -2.77 -13.28
CA PHE A 341 10.21 -2.07 -12.04
C PHE A 341 9.95 -3.06 -10.91
N TRP A 342 9.35 -4.22 -11.20
CA TRP A 342 9.22 -5.30 -10.23
C TRP A 342 10.58 -5.86 -9.81
N ILE A 343 11.50 -6.11 -10.75
CA ILE A 343 12.86 -6.56 -10.44
C ILE A 343 13.56 -5.56 -9.51
N ILE A 344 13.50 -4.26 -9.83
CA ILE A 344 14.10 -3.20 -9.00
C ILE A 344 13.44 -3.18 -7.62
N SER A 345 12.12 -3.32 -7.53
CA SER A 345 11.41 -3.37 -6.25
C SER A 345 11.83 -4.55 -5.38
N ILE A 346 12.03 -5.74 -5.97
CA ILE A 346 12.55 -6.91 -5.26
C ILE A 346 13.98 -6.67 -4.75
N LEU A 347 14.85 -6.07 -5.58
CA LEU A 347 16.21 -5.70 -5.18
C LEU A 347 16.20 -4.73 -3.99
N LEU A 348 15.36 -3.69 -4.06
CA LEU A 348 15.20 -2.71 -2.98
C LEU A 348 14.67 -3.35 -1.69
N ALA A 349 13.71 -4.27 -1.78
CA ALA A 349 13.22 -5.04 -0.65
C ALA A 349 14.33 -5.87 0.02
N MET A 350 15.17 -6.54 -0.77
CA MET A 350 16.32 -7.30 -0.25
C MET A 350 17.35 -6.40 0.43
N VAL A 351 17.64 -5.24 -0.16
CA VAL A 351 18.51 -4.22 0.45
C VAL A 351 17.92 -3.73 1.76
N ALA A 352 16.63 -3.40 1.81
CA ALA A 352 15.98 -2.95 3.04
C ALA A 352 16.05 -4.01 4.16
N ILE A 353 15.83 -5.28 3.84
CA ILE A 353 15.93 -6.38 4.81
C ILE A 353 17.38 -6.55 5.29
N SER A 354 18.37 -6.45 4.41
CA SER A 354 19.78 -6.59 4.80
C SER A 354 20.22 -5.48 5.75
N THR A 355 19.65 -4.27 5.62
CA THR A 355 19.97 -3.14 6.53
C THR A 355 19.59 -3.41 7.99
N LEU A 356 18.65 -4.33 8.27
CA LEU A 356 18.24 -4.64 9.65
C LEU A 356 19.41 -5.17 10.49
N LYS A 357 20.34 -5.91 9.87
CA LYS A 357 21.52 -6.47 10.55
C LYS A 357 22.71 -5.51 10.59
N LEU A 358 22.68 -4.49 9.74
CA LEU A 358 23.72 -3.46 9.62
C LEU A 358 23.45 -2.24 10.48
N ARG A 359 22.34 -2.24 11.24
CA ARG A 359 22.13 -1.29 12.31
C ARG A 359 23.16 -1.56 13.36
#